data_AF-A0A1Y1MNF8-F1
#
_entry.id   AF-A0A1Y1MNF8-F1
#
_cell.length_a   1.000
_cell.length_b   1.000
_cell.length_c   1.000
_cell.angle_alpha   90.00
_cell.angle_beta   90.00
_cell.angle_gamma   90.00
#
_symmetry.space_group_name_H-M   'P 1'
#
loop_
_entity.id
_entity.type
_entity.pdbx_description
1 polymer ?
#
loop_
_entity_poly.entity_id
_entity_poly.type
_entity_poly.pdbx_seq_one_letter_code
_entity_poly.pdbx_strand_id
1 'polypeptide(L)'
;LEQEMYVVTGKVALITGGARGIGAAIARELLKAGLKGVVIIDINEEEGLHLVDEFNNEFGQGKALFLKTDVSLRQELDDALRRTVEVYYNLDIVINNAVVSGERDW
;
A
#
# COMPACT_ATOMS: atom_id res chain seq x y z
N LEU A 1 -18.04 -4.24 22.60
CA LEU A 1 -16.99 -5.23 22.28
C LEU A 1 -15.82 -4.43 21.75
N GLU A 2 -14.85 -4.12 22.60
CA GLU A 2 -13.58 -3.57 22.15
C GLU A 2 -12.88 -4.69 21.37
N GLN A 3 -12.74 -4.52 20.06
CA GLN A 3 -11.90 -5.42 19.27
C GLN A 3 -10.46 -5.22 19.75
N GLU A 4 -9.76 -6.29 20.12
CA GLU A 4 -8.31 -6.24 20.32
C GLU A 4 -7.67 -5.74 19.03
N MET A 5 -7.23 -4.48 19.04
CA MET A 5 -6.56 -3.86 17.91
C MET A 5 -5.10 -4.32 17.94
N TYR A 6 -4.75 -5.21 17.01
CA TYR A 6 -3.35 -5.58 16.78
C TYR A 6 -2.52 -4.31 16.57
N VAL A 7 -1.45 -4.16 17.36
CA VAL A 7 -0.63 -2.95 17.35
C VAL A 7 0.21 -2.90 16.08
N VAL A 8 -0.27 -2.16 15.07
CA VAL A 8 0.48 -1.83 13.84
C VAL A 8 1.24 -0.51 13.97
N THR A 9 1.16 0.14 15.13
CA THR A 9 1.87 1.38 15.40
C THR A 9 3.37 1.23 15.14
N GLY A 10 3.93 2.14 14.35
CA GLY A 10 5.35 2.12 14.01
C GLY A 10 5.75 1.13 12.91
N LYS A 11 4.84 0.27 12.45
CA LYS A 11 5.10 -0.69 11.35
C LYS A 11 4.98 -0.05 9.98
N VAL A 12 5.61 -0.65 8.98
CA VAL A 12 5.56 -0.26 7.57
C VAL A 12 4.88 -1.36 6.77
N ALA A 13 3.94 -0.99 5.90
CA ALA A 13 3.25 -1.93 5.02
C ALA A 13 3.53 -1.64 3.54
N LEU A 14 3.54 -2.69 2.73
CA LEU A 14 3.41 -2.60 1.27
C LEU A 14 2.14 -3.35 0.84
N ILE A 15 1.35 -2.73 -0.03
CA ILE A 15 0.07 -3.28 -0.50
C ILE A 15 0.07 -3.30 -2.03
N THR A 16 -0.08 -4.50 -2.60
CA THR A 16 -0.18 -4.68 -4.05
C THR A 16 -1.62 -4.52 -4.52
N GLY A 17 -1.84 -3.92 -5.69
CA GLY A 17 -3.21 -3.64 -6.17
C GLY A 17 -3.92 -2.64 -5.25
N GLY A 18 -3.16 -1.73 -4.63
CA GLY A 18 -3.60 -0.90 -3.52
C GLY A 18 -4.22 0.43 -3.93
N ALA A 19 -4.26 0.76 -5.23
CA ALA A 19 -4.73 2.07 -5.69
C ALA A 19 -6.25 2.28 -5.49
N ARG A 20 -7.02 1.21 -5.32
CA ARG A 20 -8.49 1.27 -5.15
C ARG A 20 -9.07 0.10 -4.36
N GLY A 21 -10.39 0.14 -4.17
CA GLY A 21 -11.17 -0.97 -3.64
C GLY A 21 -10.68 -1.48 -2.28
N ILE A 22 -10.55 -2.80 -2.15
CA ILE A 22 -10.14 -3.46 -0.90
C ILE A 22 -8.73 -3.05 -0.48
N GLY A 23 -7.78 -2.95 -1.42
CA GLY A 23 -6.41 -2.55 -1.13
C GLY A 23 -6.32 -1.15 -0.52
N ALA A 24 -7.03 -0.19 -1.12
CA ALA A 24 -7.12 1.18 -0.60
C ALA A 24 -7.82 1.24 0.77
N ALA A 25 -8.88 0.46 0.97
CA ALA A 25 -9.58 0.39 2.25
C ALA A 25 -8.68 -0.16 3.36
N ILE A 26 -7.91 -1.22 3.09
CA ILE A 26 -6.95 -1.78 4.04
C ILE A 26 -5.87 -0.75 4.39
N ALA A 27 -5.30 -0.06 3.39
CA ALA A 27 -4.30 0.97 3.60
C ALA A 27 -4.79 2.05 4.58
N ARG A 28 -6.01 2.53 4.36
CA ARG A 28 -6.66 3.55 5.20
C ARG A 28 -6.85 3.08 6.63
N GLU A 29 -7.37 1.87 6.84
CA GLU A 29 -7.59 1.35 8.20
C GLU A 29 -6.28 1.09 8.94
N LEU A 30 -5.21 0.67 8.25
CA LEU A 30 -3.88 0.56 8.85
C LEU A 30 -3.31 1.93 9.24
N LEU A 31 -3.47 2.95 8.38
CA LEU A 31 -3.04 4.32 8.70
C LEU A 31 -3.80 4.88 9.92
N LYS A 32 -5.12 4.66 10.00
CA LYS A 32 -5.93 5.00 11.19
C LYS A 32 -5.44 4.28 12.45
N ALA A 33 -4.97 3.04 12.32
CA ALA A 33 -4.40 2.25 13.41
C ALA A 33 -2.94 2.62 13.78
N GLY A 34 -2.39 3.69 13.20
CA GLY A 34 -1.10 4.26 13.58
C GLY A 34 0.11 3.73 12.82
N LEU A 35 -0.10 3.11 11.64
CA LEU A 35 0.98 2.68 10.76
C LEU A 35 2.00 3.82 10.53
N LYS A 36 3.29 3.48 10.50
CA LYS A 36 4.38 4.44 10.25
C LYS A 36 4.27 5.01 8.84
N GLY A 37 4.08 4.14 7.86
CA GLY A 37 3.84 4.50 6.47
C GLY A 37 3.43 3.28 5.63
N VAL A 38 2.79 3.54 4.50
CA VAL A 38 2.33 2.52 3.55
C VAL A 38 2.87 2.81 2.15
N VAL A 39 3.37 1.78 1.49
CA VAL A 39 3.69 1.83 0.05
C VAL A 39 2.55 1.16 -0.71
N ILE A 40 1.89 1.93 -1.55
CA ILE A 40 0.86 1.46 -2.48
C ILE A 40 1.56 1.13 -3.79
N ILE A 41 1.42 -0.11 -4.26
CA ILE A 41 1.90 -0.51 -5.57
C ILE A 41 0.76 -0.98 -6.45
N ASP A 42 0.71 -0.47 -7.67
CA ASP A 42 -0.35 -0.75 -8.64
C ASP A 42 0.14 -0.40 -10.06
N ILE A 43 -0.55 -0.91 -11.07
CA ILE A 43 -0.35 -0.50 -12.47
C ILE A 43 -1.12 0.79 -12.80
N ASN A 44 -2.20 1.08 -12.07
CA ASN A 44 -3.00 2.29 -12.25
C ASN A 44 -2.36 3.50 -11.55
N GLU A 45 -1.48 4.18 -12.28
CA GLU A 45 -0.71 5.31 -11.78
C GLU A 45 -1.55 6.52 -11.38
N GLU A 46 -2.61 6.82 -12.12
CA GLU A 46 -3.47 7.97 -11.84
C GLU A 46 -4.22 7.81 -10.50
N GLU A 47 -4.92 6.67 -10.32
CA GLU A 47 -5.61 6.37 -9.07
C GLU A 47 -4.63 6.24 -7.90
N GLY A 48 -3.46 5.63 -8.14
CA GLY A 48 -2.42 5.48 -7.14
C GLY A 48 -1.88 6.81 -6.62
N LEU A 49 -1.54 7.74 -7.52
CA LEU A 49 -1.05 9.08 -7.16
C LEU A 49 -2.12 9.90 -6.44
N HIS A 50 -3.37 9.85 -6.91
CA HIS A 50 -4.48 10.53 -6.25
C HIS A 50 -4.70 10.02 -4.82
N LEU A 51 -4.69 8.69 -4.62
CA LEU A 51 -4.89 8.09 -3.31
C LEU A 51 -3.78 8.46 -2.32
N VAL A 52 -2.52 8.46 -2.75
CA VAL A 52 -1.42 8.80 -1.83
C VAL A 52 -1.37 10.29 -1.50
N ASP A 53 -1.82 11.17 -2.39
CA ASP A 53 -2.01 12.59 -2.07
C ASP A 53 -3.10 12.75 -1.00
N GLU A 54 -4.25 12.09 -1.19
CA GLU A 54 -5.34 12.06 -0.21
C GLU A 54 -4.84 11.57 1.17
N PHE A 55 -4.12 10.44 1.21
CA PHE A 55 -3.59 9.90 2.46
C PHE A 55 -2.54 10.80 3.11
N ASN A 56 -1.66 11.42 2.33
CA ASN A 56 -0.66 12.34 2.88
C ASN A 56 -1.30 13.63 3.41
N ASN A 57 -2.41 14.07 2.83
CA ASN A 57 -3.20 15.20 3.33
C ASN A 57 -3.97 14.84 4.61
N GLU A 58 -4.53 13.63 4.70
CA GLU A 58 -5.33 13.18 5.86
C GLU A 58 -4.48 12.73 7.06
N PHE A 59 -3.42 11.94 6.82
CA PHE A 59 -2.65 11.27 7.88
C PHE A 59 -1.28 11.92 8.14
N GLY A 60 -0.86 12.84 7.29
CA GLY A 60 0.42 13.56 7.37
C GLY A 60 1.37 13.25 6.21
N GLN A 61 2.20 14.23 5.87
CA GLN A 61 3.13 14.13 4.74
C GLN A 61 4.10 12.96 4.91
N GLY A 62 4.29 12.18 3.85
CA GLY A 62 5.17 11.00 3.82
C GLY A 62 4.56 9.74 4.43
N LYS A 63 3.28 9.75 4.82
CA LYS A 63 2.57 8.54 5.30
C LYS A 63 2.29 7.54 4.20
N ALA A 64 2.13 7.98 2.96
CA ALA A 64 1.88 7.12 1.83
C ALA A 64 2.84 7.43 0.67
N LEU A 65 3.28 6.38 -0.02
CA LEU A 65 4.09 6.46 -1.23
C LEU A 65 3.45 5.57 -2.30
N PHE A 66 3.33 6.09 -3.52
CA PHE A 66 2.93 5.29 -4.66
C PHE A 66 4.17 4.88 -5.46
N LEU A 67 4.22 3.61 -5.86
CA LEU A 67 5.16 3.10 -6.85
C LEU A 67 4.37 2.37 -7.93
N LYS A 68 4.51 2.82 -9.18
CA LYS A 68 3.98 2.09 -10.33
C LYS A 68 4.70 0.75 -10.42
N THR A 69 3.96 -0.35 -10.35
CA THR A 69 4.56 -1.70 -10.33
C THR A 69 3.59 -2.71 -10.91
N ASP A 70 4.03 -3.40 -11.94
CA ASP A 70 3.42 -4.65 -12.41
C ASP A 70 3.98 -5.81 -11.60
N VAL A 71 3.17 -6.36 -10.69
CA VAL A 71 3.56 -7.48 -9.83
C VAL A 71 3.78 -8.79 -10.58
N SER A 72 3.37 -8.90 -11.85
CA SER A 72 3.71 -10.04 -12.70
C SER A 72 5.18 -10.02 -13.16
N LEU A 73 5.83 -8.85 -13.06
CA LEU A 73 7.23 -8.65 -13.39
C LEU A 73 8.08 -8.67 -12.12
N ARG A 74 8.81 -9.77 -11.90
CA ARG A 74 9.60 -10.00 -10.68
C ARG A 74 10.55 -8.84 -10.33
N GLN A 75 11.21 -8.27 -11.34
CA GLN A 75 12.15 -7.18 -11.14
C GLN A 75 11.48 -5.92 -10.58
N GLU A 76 10.28 -5.57 -11.06
CA GLU A 76 9.58 -4.39 -10.56
C GLU A 76 9.11 -4.58 -9.11
N LEU A 77 8.66 -5.79 -8.76
CA LEU A 77 8.33 -6.11 -7.37
C LEU A 77 9.56 -6.05 -6.45
N ASP A 78 10.69 -6.60 -6.88
CA ASP A 78 11.94 -6.54 -6.11
C ASP A 78 12.41 -5.07 -5.91
N ASP A 79 12.27 -4.23 -6.94
CA ASP A 79 12.58 -2.80 -6.86
C ASP A 79 11.63 -2.05 -5.91
N ALA A 80 10.34 -2.36 -5.92
CA ALA A 80 9.35 -1.77 -5.02
C ALA A 80 9.62 -2.13 -3.55
N LEU A 81 9.95 -3.39 -3.27
CA LEU A 81 10.34 -3.85 -1.95
C LEU A 81 11.60 -3.13 -1.46
N ARG A 82 12.64 -3.03 -2.31
CA ARG A 82 13.87 -2.29 -1.99
C ARG A 82 13.56 -0.83 -1.69
N ARG A 83 12.77 -0.17 -2.54
CA ARG A 83 12.41 1.24 -2.36
C ARG A 83 11.63 1.49 -1.08
N THR A 84 10.76 0.56 -0.68
CA THR A 84 10.03 0.62 0.58
C THR A 84 10.98 0.68 1.77
N VAL A 85 11.98 -0.22 1.78
CA VAL A 85 13.01 -0.25 2.83
C VAL A 85 13.89 1.00 2.80
N GLU A 86 14.25 1.52 1.63
CA GLU A 86 15.04 2.76 1.53
C GLU A 86 14.31 3.98 2.10
N VAL A 87 13.00 4.10 1.84
CA VAL A 87 12.20 5.28 2.24
C VAL A 87 11.83 5.21 3.72
N TYR A 88 11.40 4.04 4.18
CA TYR A 88 10.85 3.89 5.53
C TYR A 88 11.80 3.21 6.52
N TYR A 89 12.97 2.77 6.07
CA TYR A 89 13.98 2.02 6.83
C TYR A 89 13.44 0.70 7.41
N ASN A 90 12.30 0.21 6.92
CA ASN A 90 11.69 -1.04 7.37
C ASN A 90 10.62 -1.54 6.37
N LEU A 91 10.26 -2.80 6.48
CA LEU A 91 9.07 -3.41 5.86
C LEU A 91 8.58 -4.56 6.75
N ASP A 92 7.45 -4.37 7.44
CA ASP A 92 6.94 -5.33 8.42
C ASP A 92 5.78 -6.17 7.86
N ILE A 93 4.98 -5.58 6.96
CA ILE A 93 3.71 -6.13 6.49
C ILE A 93 3.70 -6.09 4.96
N VAL A 94 3.36 -7.21 4.32
CA VAL A 94 3.07 -7.26 2.88
C VAL A 94 1.67 -7.80 2.69
N ILE A 95 0.84 -7.08 1.94
CA ILE A 95 -0.52 -7.49 1.59
C ILE A 95 -0.57 -7.73 0.08
N ASN A 96 -0.58 -9.02 -0.29
CA ASN A 96 -0.71 -9.46 -1.67
C ASN A 96 -2.19 -9.42 -2.10
N ASN A 97 -2.67 -8.23 -2.45
CA ASN A 97 -4.05 -7.96 -2.87
C ASN A 97 -4.24 -7.79 -4.39
N ALA A 98 -3.17 -7.67 -5.19
CA ALA A 98 -3.30 -7.49 -6.64
C ALA A 98 -3.95 -8.72 -7.27
N VAL A 99 -4.89 -8.49 -8.18
CA VAL A 99 -5.53 -9.53 -8.98
C VAL A 99 -5.10 -9.37 -10.43
N VAL A 100 -4.51 -10.42 -10.98
CA VAL A 100 -4.22 -10.53 -12.41
C VAL A 100 -5.38 -11.33 -13.02
N SER A 101 -6.48 -10.65 -13.37
CA SER A 101 -7.61 -11.32 -14.05
C SER A 101 -7.44 -11.26 -15.56
N GLY A 102 -7.45 -12.41 -16.22
CA GLY A 102 -7.60 -12.54 -17.68
C GLY A 102 -9.06 -12.50 -18.14
N GLU A 103 -10.02 -12.64 -17.25
CA GLU A 103 -11.45 -12.65 -17.57
C GLU A 103 -12.11 -11.35 -17.10
N ARG A 104 -12.76 -10.66 -18.05
CA ARG A 104 -13.47 -9.37 -17.83
C ARG A 104 -14.98 -9.51 -17.77
N ASP A 105 -15.51 -10.72 -18.02
CA ASP A 105 -16.93 -10.95 -18.16
C ASP A 105 -17.39 -11.99 -17.13
N TRP A 106 -18.06 -11.51 -16.09
CA TRP A 106 -18.94 -12.28 -15.21
C TRP A 106 -20.35 -11.73 -15.31
#